data_AF-A0A8B6F7T6-F1
#
_entry.id   AF-A0A8B6F7T6-F1
#
_cell.length_a   1.000
_cell.length_b   1.000
_cell.length_c   1.000
_cell.angle_alpha   90.00
_cell.angle_beta   90.00
_cell.angle_gamma   90.00
#
_symmetry.space_group_name_H-M   'P 1'
#
loop_
_entity.id
_entity.type
_entity.pdbx_description
1 polymer ?
#
loop_
_entity_poly.entity_id
_entity_poly.type
_entity_poly.pdbx_seq_one_letter_code
_entity_poly.pdbx_strand_id
1 'polypeptide(L)'
;EYPFPGFMYPLNIAHEVWQHTSTATAAPYKHDENDLEMDYVDAFFHNAVLYEFILASGVCVAISLLLVWHIKMVSYNETNIEIHINKKEKARLKALGIKFKNPYHHGVLRNWKIFLGLYDGRTIWRHILLPSTHPPEGDGLRWPKAQYKYDRKKGILQLL
;
A
#
# COMPACT_ATOMS: atom_id res chain seq x y z
N GLU A 1 -30.86 26.11 -14.77
CA GLU A 1 -30.56 24.80 -14.15
C GLU A 1 -29.85 23.94 -15.17
N TYR A 2 -28.70 23.38 -14.80
CA TYR A 2 -27.91 22.55 -15.70
C TYR A 2 -28.56 21.18 -15.91
N PRO A 3 -28.60 20.66 -17.17
CA PRO A 3 -29.21 19.37 -17.46
C PRO A 3 -28.37 18.18 -16.96
N PHE A 4 -27.06 18.38 -16.74
CA PHE A 4 -26.17 17.34 -16.26
C PHE A 4 -25.66 17.64 -14.84
N PRO A 5 -25.45 16.61 -13.99
CA PRO A 5 -24.89 16.76 -12.66
C PRO A 5 -23.50 17.44 -12.71
N GLY A 6 -23.12 18.14 -11.63
CA GLY A 6 -21.92 18.99 -11.60
C GLY A 6 -20.60 18.31 -11.99
N PHE A 7 -20.47 16.98 -11.83
CA PHE A 7 -19.27 16.25 -12.27
C PHE A 7 -19.13 16.14 -13.81
N MET A 8 -20.19 16.44 -14.57
CA MET A 8 -20.21 16.48 -16.03
C MET A 8 -20.12 17.91 -16.57
N TYR A 9 -19.40 18.79 -15.86
CA TYR A 9 -19.24 20.20 -16.22
C TYR A 9 -18.79 20.45 -17.68
N PRO A 10 -17.87 19.67 -18.28
CA PRO A 10 -17.50 19.87 -19.69
C PRO A 10 -18.69 19.70 -20.66
N LEU A 11 -19.66 18.83 -20.31
CA LEU A 11 -20.88 18.66 -21.09
C LEU A 11 -21.87 19.80 -20.85
N ASN A 12 -21.91 20.35 -19.64
CA ASN A 12 -22.70 21.55 -19.35
C ASN A 12 -22.20 22.76 -20.15
N ILE A 13 -20.89 23.00 -20.20
CA ILE A 13 -20.29 24.06 -21.02
C ILE A 13 -20.63 23.85 -22.50
N ALA A 14 -20.42 22.62 -23.02
CA ALA A 14 -20.69 22.32 -24.42
C ALA A 14 -22.18 22.50 -24.78
N HIS A 15 -23.07 22.12 -23.86
CA HIS A 15 -24.51 22.31 -24.01
C HIS A 15 -24.91 23.78 -24.02
N GLU A 16 -24.35 24.62 -23.13
CA GLU A 16 -24.56 26.06 -23.15
C GLU A 16 -24.09 26.70 -24.45
N VAL A 17 -22.87 26.39 -24.90
CA VAL A 17 -22.34 26.90 -26.17
C VAL A 17 -23.24 26.50 -27.33
N TRP A 18 -23.71 25.25 -27.38
CA TRP A 18 -24.62 24.78 -28.42
C TRP A 18 -25.99 25.48 -28.38
N GLN A 19 -26.54 25.71 -27.18
CA GLN A 19 -27.79 26.45 -27.01
C GLN A 19 -27.64 27.92 -27.46
N HIS A 20 -26.59 28.61 -27.02
CA HIS A 20 -26.32 30.00 -27.41
C HIS A 20 -26.12 30.16 -28.92
N THR A 21 -25.50 29.18 -29.58
CA THR A 21 -25.35 29.17 -31.04
C THR A 21 -26.69 28.97 -31.76
N SER A 22 -27.65 28.31 -31.11
CA SER A 22 -28.96 27.96 -31.67
C SER A 22 -30.06 29.00 -31.41
N THR A 23 -29.90 29.87 -30.40
CA THR A 23 -30.95 30.80 -29.92
C THR A 23 -30.61 32.28 -30.13
N ALA A 24 -29.82 32.64 -31.15
CA ALA A 24 -29.31 34.00 -31.40
C ALA A 24 -30.36 35.13 -31.61
N THR A 25 -31.65 34.89 -31.36
CA THR A 25 -32.74 35.89 -31.40
C THR A 25 -33.32 36.27 -30.02
N ALA A 26 -32.94 35.61 -28.92
CA ALA A 26 -33.31 36.06 -27.58
C ALA A 26 -32.20 36.97 -27.00
N ALA A 27 -32.56 38.14 -26.48
CA ALA A 27 -31.60 39.11 -25.95
C ALA A 27 -30.64 38.45 -24.94
N PRO A 28 -29.32 38.62 -25.09
CA PRO A 28 -28.34 37.95 -24.24
C PRO A 28 -28.51 38.42 -22.80
N TYR A 29 -28.74 37.47 -21.89
CA TYR A 29 -28.66 37.73 -20.46
C TYR A 29 -27.21 38.15 -20.15
N LYS A 30 -27.01 39.39 -19.69
CA LYS A 30 -25.69 39.93 -19.35
C LYS A 30 -25.20 39.26 -18.07
N HIS A 31 -24.38 38.23 -18.20
CA HIS A 31 -23.53 37.79 -17.11
C HIS A 31 -22.39 38.80 -16.96
N ASP A 32 -22.11 39.27 -15.74
CA ASP A 32 -20.92 40.08 -15.50
C ASP A 32 -19.68 39.22 -15.75
N GLU A 33 -18.66 39.77 -16.42
CA GLU A 33 -17.45 39.03 -16.81
C GLU A 33 -16.72 38.49 -15.56
N ASN A 34 -16.82 39.22 -14.44
CA ASN A 34 -16.29 38.83 -13.14
C ASN A 34 -17.02 37.61 -12.54
N ASP A 35 -18.32 37.47 -12.77
CA ASP A 35 -19.12 36.35 -12.24
C ASP A 35 -18.77 35.04 -12.95
N LEU A 36 -18.51 35.11 -14.26
CA LEU A 36 -18.05 33.96 -15.05
C LEU A 36 -16.65 33.52 -14.62
N GLU A 37 -15.71 34.46 -14.47
CA GLU A 37 -14.34 34.14 -14.04
C GLU A 37 -14.33 33.48 -12.65
N MET A 38 -15.14 33.97 -11.71
CA MET A 38 -15.28 33.40 -10.38
C MET A 38 -15.82 31.97 -10.41
N ASP A 39 -16.88 31.71 -11.19
CA ASP A 39 -17.49 30.37 -11.32
C ASP A 39 -16.52 29.35 -11.95
N TYR A 40 -15.73 29.76 -12.96
CA TYR A 40 -14.69 28.91 -13.54
C TYR A 40 -13.58 28.56 -12.55
N VAL A 41 -13.13 29.53 -11.77
CA VAL A 41 -12.06 29.34 -10.79
C VAL A 41 -12.53 28.39 -9.68
N ASP A 42 -13.74 28.60 -9.16
CA ASP A 42 -14.33 27.74 -8.12
C ASP A 42 -14.56 26.30 -8.62
N ALA A 43 -15.06 26.15 -9.85
CA ALA A 43 -15.22 24.84 -10.47
C ALA A 43 -13.87 24.15 -10.71
N PHE A 44 -12.83 24.89 -11.12
CA PHE A 44 -11.49 24.34 -11.31
C PHE A 44 -10.90 23.86 -9.98
N PHE A 45 -10.98 24.67 -8.92
CA PHE A 45 -10.51 24.28 -7.59
C PHE A 45 -11.25 23.05 -7.05
N HIS A 46 -12.58 23.01 -7.19
CA HIS A 46 -13.37 21.86 -6.77
C HIS A 46 -12.92 20.57 -7.47
N ASN A 47 -12.77 20.63 -8.79
CA ASN A 47 -12.31 19.48 -9.58
C ASN A 47 -10.86 19.09 -9.20
N ALA A 48 -9.96 20.06 -9.04
CA ALA A 48 -8.58 19.80 -8.66
C ALA A 48 -8.47 19.08 -7.31
N VAL A 49 -9.24 19.54 -6.30
CA VAL A 49 -9.28 18.89 -4.97
C VAL A 49 -9.86 17.47 -5.07
N LEU A 50 -10.89 17.25 -5.89
CA LEU A 50 -11.43 15.91 -6.13
C LEU A 50 -10.39 14.99 -6.79
N TYR A 51 -9.67 15.49 -7.80
CA TYR A 51 -8.60 14.73 -8.46
C TYR A 51 -7.47 14.38 -7.50
N GLU A 52 -7.01 15.34 -6.70
CA GLU A 52 -5.98 15.12 -5.69
C GLU A 52 -6.43 14.07 -4.68
N PHE A 53 -7.67 14.17 -4.18
CA PHE A 53 -8.22 13.21 -3.22
C PHE A 53 -8.29 11.79 -3.80
N ILE A 54 -8.82 11.64 -5.02
CA ILE A 54 -8.92 10.33 -5.68
C ILE A 54 -7.52 9.75 -5.93
N LEU A 55 -6.59 10.55 -6.42
CA LEU A 55 -5.21 10.12 -6.68
C LEU A 55 -4.51 9.70 -5.38
N ALA A 56 -4.56 10.54 -4.36
CA ALA A 56 -3.95 10.27 -3.06
C ALA A 56 -4.55 9.02 -2.41
N SER A 57 -5.88 8.85 -2.47
CA SER A 57 -6.55 7.66 -1.95
C SER A 57 -6.13 6.38 -2.69
N GLY A 58 -6.03 6.42 -4.03
CA GLY A 58 -5.57 5.29 -4.84
C GLY A 58 -4.14 4.87 -4.51
N VAL A 59 -3.24 5.85 -4.38
CA VAL A 59 -1.84 5.62 -3.96
C VAL A 59 -1.78 5.06 -2.54
N CYS A 60 -2.58 5.62 -1.61
CA CYS A 60 -2.64 5.14 -0.23
C CYS A 60 -3.08 3.67 -0.16
N VAL A 61 -4.09 3.27 -0.94
CA VAL A 61 -4.54 1.88 -1.02
C VAL A 61 -3.45 0.97 -1.60
N ALA A 62 -2.81 1.37 -2.70
CA ALA A 62 -1.75 0.58 -3.34
C ALA A 62 -0.57 0.35 -2.39
N ILE A 63 -0.09 1.40 -1.73
CA ILE A 63 1.01 1.33 -0.75
C ILE A 63 0.59 0.49 0.47
N SER A 64 -0.65 0.64 0.95
CA SER A 64 -1.15 -0.12 2.09
C SER A 64 -1.17 -1.63 1.81
N LEU A 65 -1.64 -2.04 0.64
CA LEU A 65 -1.63 -3.46 0.24
C LEU A 65 -0.21 -4.02 0.16
N LEU A 66 0.70 -3.24 -0.44
CA LEU A 66 2.10 -3.62 -0.53
C LEU A 66 2.76 -3.71 0.86
N LEU A 67 2.47 -2.75 1.74
CA LEU A 67 2.97 -2.73 3.11
C LEU A 67 2.46 -3.95 3.89
N VAL A 68 1.18 -4.27 3.82
CA VAL A 68 0.60 -5.46 4.47
C VAL A 68 1.29 -6.73 3.97
N TRP A 69 1.59 -6.82 2.67
CA TRP A 69 2.35 -7.92 2.12
C TRP A 69 3.76 -8.01 2.76
N HIS A 70 4.49 -6.89 2.84
CA HIS A 70 5.80 -6.85 3.48
C HIS A 70 5.75 -7.18 4.99
N ILE A 71 4.76 -6.66 5.73
CA ILE A 71 4.53 -6.98 7.15
C ILE A 71 4.36 -8.49 7.33
N LYS A 72 3.60 -9.13 6.44
CA LYS A 72 3.41 -10.59 6.46
C LYS A 72 4.74 -11.31 6.24
N MET A 73 5.52 -10.90 5.24
CA MET A 73 6.82 -11.51 4.95
C MET A 73 7.80 -11.41 6.13
N VAL A 74 7.92 -10.22 6.71
CA VAL A 74 8.75 -9.97 7.89
C VAL A 74 8.29 -10.83 9.07
N SER A 75 6.98 -10.96 9.27
CA SER A 75 6.42 -11.81 10.33
C SER A 75 6.81 -13.27 10.19
N TYR A 76 7.00 -13.77 8.96
CA TYR A 76 7.43 -15.14 8.69
C TYR A 76 8.95 -15.31 8.53
N ASN A 77 9.73 -14.23 8.55
CA ASN A 77 11.15 -14.22 8.16
C ASN A 77 11.35 -14.92 6.79
N GLU A 78 10.56 -14.50 5.80
CA GLU A 78 10.68 -14.96 4.42
C GLU A 78 10.93 -13.76 3.51
N THR A 79 11.80 -13.92 2.52
CA THR A 79 11.89 -12.98 1.39
C THR A 79 10.84 -13.31 0.31
N ASN A 80 10.57 -12.37 -0.59
CA ASN A 80 9.66 -12.60 -1.74
C ASN A 80 10.06 -13.84 -2.56
N ILE A 81 11.36 -14.10 -2.71
CA ILE A 81 11.90 -15.26 -3.43
C ILE A 81 11.65 -16.55 -2.63
N GLU A 82 11.91 -16.50 -1.33
CA GLU A 82 11.76 -17.65 -0.43
C GLU A 82 10.32 -18.13 -0.32
N ILE A 83 9.31 -17.25 -0.39
CA ILE A 83 7.89 -17.67 -0.39
C ILE A 83 7.62 -18.69 -1.50
N HIS A 84 8.13 -18.42 -2.71
CA HIS A 84 7.91 -19.29 -3.87
C HIS A 84 8.65 -20.61 -3.71
N ILE A 85 9.89 -20.57 -3.22
CA ILE A 85 10.70 -21.77 -2.97
C ILE A 85 10.04 -22.62 -1.87
N ASN A 86 9.65 -21.99 -0.76
CA ASN A 86 8.97 -22.63 0.36
C ASN A 86 7.63 -23.23 -0.05
N LYS A 87 6.89 -22.59 -0.97
CA LYS A 87 5.64 -23.14 -1.51
C LYS A 87 5.88 -24.43 -2.29
N LYS A 88 6.89 -24.46 -3.16
CA LYS A 88 7.29 -25.66 -3.92
C LYS A 88 7.76 -26.77 -2.98
N GLU A 89 8.61 -26.43 -2.02
CA GLU A 89 9.18 -27.39 -1.09
C GLU A 89 8.13 -27.96 -0.13
N LYS A 90 7.18 -27.14 0.31
CA LYS A 90 6.02 -27.59 1.10
C LYS A 90 5.15 -28.58 0.33
N ALA A 91 4.95 -28.39 -0.98
CA ALA A 91 4.22 -29.35 -1.81
C ALA A 91 4.98 -30.68 -1.93
N ARG A 92 6.29 -30.62 -2.18
CA ARG A 92 7.18 -31.80 -2.25
C ARG A 92 7.18 -32.61 -0.96
N LEU A 93 7.37 -31.94 0.18
CA LEU A 93 7.42 -32.59 1.49
C LEU A 93 6.05 -33.12 1.93
N LYS A 94 4.96 -32.42 1.57
CA LYS A 94 3.60 -32.92 1.82
C LYS A 94 3.36 -34.26 1.10
N ALA A 95 3.87 -34.43 -0.12
CA ALA A 95 3.79 -35.71 -0.84
C ALA A 95 4.56 -36.84 -0.13
N LEU A 96 5.61 -36.49 0.61
CA LEU A 96 6.40 -37.43 1.44
C LEU A 96 5.81 -37.61 2.86
N GLY A 97 4.68 -36.98 3.19
CA GLY A 97 4.09 -37.01 4.53
C GLY A 97 4.84 -36.17 5.57
N ILE A 98 5.78 -35.33 5.16
CA ILE A 98 6.61 -34.51 6.04
C ILE A 98 6.07 -33.07 6.07
N LYS A 99 5.93 -32.51 7.27
CA LYS A 99 5.51 -31.11 7.45
C LYS A 99 6.70 -30.16 7.30
N PHE A 100 6.74 -29.40 6.21
CA PHE A 100 7.73 -28.34 6.01
C PHE A 100 7.56 -27.22 7.05
N LYS A 101 8.69 -26.75 7.61
CA LYS A 101 8.76 -25.60 8.50
C LYS A 101 9.95 -24.74 8.10
N ASN A 102 9.74 -23.44 7.89
CA ASN A 102 10.79 -22.52 7.50
C ASN A 102 11.91 -22.51 8.58
N PRO A 103 13.17 -22.83 8.25
CA PRO A 103 14.27 -22.80 9.21
C PRO A 103 14.61 -21.39 9.75
N TYR A 104 14.16 -20.31 9.11
CA TYR A 104 14.44 -18.94 9.54
C TYR A 104 13.34 -18.31 10.40
N HIS A 105 12.25 -19.05 10.64
CA HIS A 105 11.12 -18.57 11.41
C HIS A 105 11.31 -18.79 12.92
N HIS A 106 11.74 -17.73 13.63
CA HIS A 106 11.98 -17.74 15.09
C HIS A 106 10.73 -17.37 15.92
N GLY A 107 9.62 -17.07 15.26
CA GLY A 107 8.36 -16.59 15.85
C GLY A 107 8.16 -15.08 15.60
N VAL A 108 6.91 -14.66 15.41
CA VAL A 108 6.56 -13.30 14.92
C VAL A 108 7.27 -12.19 15.69
N LEU A 109 7.15 -12.13 17.02
CA LEU A 109 7.78 -11.08 17.82
C LEU A 109 9.31 -11.07 17.70
N ARG A 110 9.94 -12.24 17.61
CA ARG A 110 11.41 -12.35 17.49
C ARG A 110 11.86 -11.97 16.08
N ASN A 111 11.11 -12.36 15.06
CA ASN A 111 11.36 -11.99 13.68
C ASN A 111 11.32 -10.46 13.49
N TRP A 112 10.32 -9.79 14.08
CA TRP A 112 10.24 -8.32 14.07
C TRP A 112 11.40 -7.65 14.80
N LYS A 113 11.87 -8.22 15.92
CA LYS A 113 13.08 -7.73 16.60
C LYS A 113 14.33 -7.89 15.73
N ILE A 114 14.45 -9.01 15.01
CA ILE A 114 15.56 -9.28 14.07
C ILE A 114 15.54 -8.25 12.94
N PHE A 115 14.38 -8.10 12.30
CA PHE A 115 14.21 -7.22 11.14
C PHE A 115 14.46 -5.74 11.49
N LEU A 116 13.95 -5.27 12.63
CA LEU A 116 14.12 -3.89 13.09
C LEU A 116 15.48 -3.66 13.77
N GLY A 117 16.30 -4.71 13.93
CA GLY A 117 17.61 -4.63 14.56
C GLY A 117 17.58 -4.09 15.98
N LEU A 118 16.53 -4.41 16.76
CA LEU A 118 16.29 -3.93 18.13
C LEU A 118 17.11 -4.71 19.18
N TYR A 119 18.42 -4.83 18.95
CA TYR A 119 19.38 -5.43 19.87
C TYR A 119 20.26 -4.34 20.48
N ASP A 120 20.79 -4.58 21.69
CA ASP A 120 21.71 -3.68 22.40
C ASP A 120 21.17 -2.28 22.75
N GLY A 121 19.91 -2.17 23.19
CA GLY A 121 19.36 -0.92 23.74
C GLY A 121 18.96 0.14 22.71
N ARG A 122 18.86 -0.24 21.43
CA ARG A 122 18.46 0.65 20.34
C ARG A 122 17.00 1.11 20.49
N THR A 123 16.79 2.42 20.39
CA THR A 123 15.47 3.04 20.47
C THR A 123 14.79 3.08 19.10
N ILE A 124 13.52 2.68 19.07
CA ILE A 124 12.65 2.65 17.88
C ILE A 124 12.64 4.01 17.15
N TRP A 125 12.55 5.11 17.90
CA TRP A 125 12.33 6.44 17.32
C TRP A 125 13.51 6.97 16.48
N ARG A 126 14.76 6.80 16.92
CA ARG A 126 15.95 7.27 16.18
C ARG A 126 16.40 6.33 15.07
N HIS A 127 16.23 5.02 15.23
CA HIS A 127 16.89 4.03 14.37
C HIS A 127 15.96 3.38 13.35
N ILE A 128 14.64 3.56 13.49
CA ILE A 128 13.64 2.97 12.59
C ILE A 128 12.90 4.04 11.78
N LEU A 129 12.60 5.21 12.37
CA LEU A 129 11.88 6.28 11.66
C LEU A 129 12.79 7.14 10.76
N LEU A 130 14.07 7.26 11.09
CA LEU A 130 15.04 7.97 10.27
C LEU A 130 15.84 6.99 9.42
N PRO A 131 16.17 7.33 8.15
CA PRO A 131 17.04 6.52 7.32
C PRO A 131 18.40 6.41 8.01
N SER A 132 18.66 5.24 8.57
CA SER A 132 19.87 4.97 9.33
C SER A 132 20.86 4.21 8.45
N THR A 133 22.10 4.66 8.42
CA THR A 133 23.20 3.99 7.71
C THR A 133 23.78 2.80 8.50
N HIS A 134 23.07 2.31 9.51
CA HIS A 134 23.58 1.21 10.33
C HIS A 134 23.63 -0.10 9.55
N PRO A 135 24.73 -0.88 9.70
CA PRO A 135 24.83 -2.17 9.06
C PRO A 135 23.79 -3.13 9.65
N PRO A 136 23.18 -3.99 8.81
CA PRO A 136 22.33 -5.07 9.29
C PRO A 136 23.16 -6.03 10.15
N GLU A 137 22.49 -6.76 11.04
CA GLU A 137 23.16 -7.80 11.82
C GLU A 137 23.54 -8.99 10.92
N GLY A 138 24.81 -9.40 10.98
CA GLY A 138 25.35 -10.52 10.23
C GLY A 138 26.15 -10.11 8.99
N ASP A 139 26.64 -11.13 8.29
CA ASP A 139 27.48 -11.01 7.09
C ASP A 139 26.67 -11.05 5.78
N GLY A 140 25.35 -11.26 5.87
CA GLY A 140 24.47 -11.47 4.72
C GLY A 140 24.73 -12.77 3.96
N LEU A 141 25.60 -13.64 4.48
CA LEU A 141 25.93 -14.96 3.92
C LEU A 141 25.36 -16.08 4.78
N ARG A 142 25.22 -15.84 6.09
CA ARG A 142 24.74 -16.83 7.06
C ARG A 142 23.73 -16.19 7.99
N TRP A 143 22.62 -16.89 8.19
CA TRP A 143 21.59 -16.48 9.13
C TRP A 143 21.40 -17.54 10.22
N PRO A 144 21.16 -17.13 11.47
CA PRO A 144 20.88 -18.07 12.55
C PRO A 144 19.58 -18.82 12.24
N LYS A 145 19.66 -20.16 12.25
CA LYS A 145 18.50 -21.02 12.01
C LYS A 145 17.75 -21.26 13.32
N ALA A 146 16.43 -21.22 13.26
CA ALA A 146 15.56 -21.60 14.35
C ALA A 146 15.75 -23.09 14.65
N GLN A 147 16.13 -23.41 15.87
CA GLN A 147 16.18 -24.80 16.31
C GLN A 147 14.78 -25.24 16.71
N TYR A 148 14.39 -26.41 16.22
CA TYR A 148 13.08 -26.98 16.49
C TYR A 148 13.24 -28.29 17.26
N LYS A 149 12.63 -28.40 18.44
CA LYS A 149 12.51 -29.67 19.16
C LYS A 149 11.26 -30.40 18.69
N TYR A 150 11.42 -31.62 18.20
CA TYR A 150 10.28 -32.47 17.86
C TYR A 150 9.61 -32.97 19.13
N ASP A 151 8.43 -32.43 19.44
CA ASP A 151 7.62 -32.91 20.55
C ASP A 151 6.74 -34.07 20.07
N ARG A 152 7.18 -35.29 20.39
CA ARG A 152 6.48 -36.55 20.06
C ARG A 152 5.07 -36.61 20.67
N LYS A 153 4.80 -35.91 21.79
CA LYS A 153 3.49 -35.94 22.47
C LYS A 153 2.46 -35.02 21.80
N LYS A 154 2.90 -33.92 21.19
CA LYS A 154 2.03 -32.93 20.54
C LYS A 154 2.01 -33.02 19.01
N GLY A 155 2.90 -33.83 18.41
CA GLY A 155 3.05 -33.91 16.96
C GLY A 155 3.51 -32.59 16.31
N ILE A 156 4.05 -31.65 17.10
CA ILE A 156 4.41 -30.30 16.66
C ILE A 156 5.86 -30.03 17.06
N LEU A 157 6.62 -29.43 16.13
CA LEU A 157 7.95 -28.90 16.38
C LEU A 157 7.85 -27.62 17.24
N GLN A 158 8.25 -27.69 18.50
CA GLN A 158 8.36 -26.52 19.39
C GLN A 158 9.67 -25.77 19.09
N LEU A 159 9.65 -24.44 19.15
CA LEU A 159 10.87 -23.63 19.11
C LEU A 159 11.66 -23.85 20.41
N LEU A 160 12.97 -24.05 20.31
CA LEU A 160 13.88 -24.09 21.46
C LEU A 160 14.15 -22.69 22.02
#